data_AF-A0A059PEF9-F1
#
_entry.id   AF-A0A059PEF9-F1
#
_cell.length_a   1.000
_cell.length_b   1.000
_cell.length_c   1.000
_cell.angle_alpha   90.00
_cell.angle_beta   90.00
_cell.angle_gamma   90.00
#
_symmetry.space_group_name_H-M   'P 1'
#
loop_
_entity.id
_entity.type
_entity.pdbx_description
1 polymer ?
#
loop_
_entity_poly.entity_id
_entity_poly.type
_entity_poly.pdbx_seq_one_letter_code
_entity_poly.pdbx_strand_id
1 'polypeptide(L)'
;HLSATFEIFLNSCGMTSSANHNAAGYGAPTPSGSYVENTIIIQYDPYVQEVWDQARKLRCTWYDFYEKAVTFRPFQVDMLHAVTANFLGDNLQCWMQIQVGKGPWASEVSGIVKIGQTMTMVLAIKDDENKFDMLVRNCVAHDGKRAPIQLVDQNGCVVRPKIMSKFQKIKNFGPSAS
;
A
#
# COMPACT_ATOMS: atom_id res chain seq x y z
N HIS A 1 21.65 -20.10 28.97
CA HIS A 1 21.52 -19.32 27.72
C HIS A 1 21.84 -17.88 28.07
N LEU A 2 22.99 -17.36 27.63
CA LEU A 2 23.33 -15.95 27.83
C LEU A 2 22.57 -15.13 26.79
N SER A 3 21.90 -14.07 27.23
CA SER A 3 21.13 -13.16 26.39
C SER A 3 21.60 -11.74 26.68
N ALA A 4 21.94 -10.99 25.64
CA ALA A 4 22.26 -9.57 25.74
C ALA A 4 21.31 -8.80 24.83
N THR A 5 20.76 -7.70 25.33
CA THR A 5 19.82 -6.82 24.63
C THR A 5 20.43 -5.43 24.55
N PHE A 6 20.36 -4.80 23.38
CA PHE A 6 20.82 -3.45 23.14
C PHE A 6 19.84 -2.74 22.22
N GLU A 7 19.76 -1.42 22.34
CA GLU A 7 18.93 -0.56 21.50
C GLU A 7 19.84 0.24 20.58
N ILE A 8 19.55 0.24 19.28
CA ILE A 8 20.31 1.02 18.30
C ILE A 8 19.38 2.07 17.70
N PHE A 9 19.60 3.34 18.06
CA PHE A 9 18.79 4.45 17.57
C PHE A 9 19.16 4.84 16.13
N LEU A 10 18.18 5.30 15.36
CA LEU A 10 18.41 5.77 13.99
C LEU A 10 19.47 6.89 13.95
N ASN A 11 20.30 6.90 12.90
CA ASN A 11 21.40 7.85 12.69
C ASN A 11 22.50 7.85 13.78
N SER A 12 22.55 6.81 14.61
CA SER A 12 23.62 6.59 15.58
C SER A 12 24.51 5.42 15.18
N CYS A 13 25.59 5.17 15.94
CA CYS A 13 26.43 3.97 15.82
C CYS A 13 27.00 3.70 14.41
N GLY A 14 27.21 4.74 13.60
CA GLY A 14 27.80 4.61 12.25
C GLY A 14 26.92 3.87 11.24
N MET A 15 25.59 3.92 11.40
CA MET A 15 24.65 3.33 10.44
C MET A 15 24.84 3.87 9.02
N THR A 16 24.70 2.99 8.04
CA THR A 16 24.58 3.36 6.62
C THR A 16 23.14 3.25 6.17
N SER A 17 22.66 4.22 5.41
CA SER A 17 21.30 4.21 4.83
C SER A 17 21.37 4.03 3.31
N SER A 18 20.27 3.57 2.72
CA SER A 18 20.15 3.52 1.26
C SER A 18 20.31 4.93 0.66
N ALA A 19 21.18 5.08 -0.35
CA ALA A 19 21.58 6.35 -0.99
C ALA A 19 20.44 7.23 -1.54
N ASN A 20 19.19 6.75 -1.54
CA ASN A 20 18.02 7.55 -1.90
C ASN A 20 17.56 8.53 -0.81
N HIS A 21 18.15 8.51 0.38
CA HIS A 21 17.77 9.43 1.45
C HIS A 21 18.23 10.89 1.20
N ASN A 22 19.18 11.11 0.29
CA ASN A 22 19.72 12.44 -0.05
C ASN A 22 19.49 12.88 -1.51
N ALA A 23 18.94 12.02 -2.37
CA ALA A 23 18.76 12.31 -3.80
C ALA A 23 17.32 12.66 -4.19
N ALA A 24 16.35 12.52 -3.27
CA ALA A 24 14.96 12.79 -3.58
C ALA A 24 14.34 13.60 -2.44
N GLY A 25 13.82 14.78 -2.77
CA GLY A 25 13.18 15.67 -1.80
C GLY A 25 12.13 14.93 -0.98
N TYR A 26 11.94 15.38 0.27
CA TYR A 26 10.86 14.96 1.17
C TYR A 26 9.57 14.67 0.37
N GLY A 27 9.18 13.39 0.26
CA GLY A 27 7.96 12.97 -0.45
C GLY A 27 8.13 12.23 -1.79
N ALA A 28 9.36 11.91 -2.23
CA ALA A 28 9.56 11.07 -3.41
C ALA A 28 9.38 9.56 -3.08
N PRO A 29 8.57 8.81 -3.84
CA PRO A 29 8.39 7.37 -3.61
C PRO A 29 9.67 6.58 -3.92
N THR A 30 10.08 5.68 -3.01
CA THR A 30 11.13 4.68 -3.26
C THR A 30 10.50 3.30 -3.41
N PRO A 31 10.22 2.83 -4.65
CA PRO A 31 9.58 1.53 -4.89
C PRO A 31 10.37 0.33 -4.37
N SER A 32 11.69 0.50 -4.18
CA SER A 32 12.61 -0.53 -3.71
C SER A 32 12.64 -0.66 -2.17
N GLY A 33 11.88 0.17 -1.45
CA GLY A 33 12.00 0.33 -0.01
C GLY A 33 13.27 1.08 0.38
N SER A 34 13.21 1.73 1.54
CA SER A 34 14.35 2.38 2.15
C SER A 34 14.89 1.48 3.27
N TYR A 35 16.18 1.55 3.55
CA TYR A 35 16.77 0.75 4.62
C TYR A 35 17.88 1.48 5.35
N VAL A 36 18.05 1.13 6.62
CA VAL A 36 19.24 1.38 7.41
C VAL A 36 19.89 0.06 7.75
N GLU A 37 21.20 0.05 7.78
CA GLU A 37 21.97 -1.12 8.15
C GLU A 37 23.09 -0.76 9.14
N ASN A 38 23.38 -1.72 10.01
CA ASN A 38 24.46 -1.64 10.99
C ASN A 38 25.14 -3.00 11.11
N THR A 39 26.43 -3.01 11.44
CA THR A 39 27.16 -4.25 11.68
C THR A 39 27.54 -4.32 13.15
N ILE A 40 27.10 -5.40 13.80
CA ILE A 40 27.43 -5.68 15.19
C ILE A 40 28.62 -6.62 15.21
N ILE A 41 29.62 -6.28 16.01
CA ILE A 41 30.79 -7.11 16.26
C ILE A 41 30.73 -7.56 17.72
N ILE A 42 30.68 -8.88 17.91
CA ILE A 42 30.75 -9.52 19.23
C ILE A 42 32.20 -9.97 19.41
N GLN A 43 32.93 -9.24 20.26
CA GLN A 43 34.31 -9.57 20.61
C GLN A 43 34.35 -10.35 21.92
N TYR A 44 35.12 -11.44 21.93
CA TYR A 44 35.29 -12.25 23.14
C TYR A 44 36.48 -11.79 24.00
N ASP A 45 37.48 -11.15 23.39
CA ASP A 45 38.61 -10.51 24.08
C ASP A 45 38.46 -8.98 24.09
N PRO A 46 38.68 -8.30 25.24
CA PRO A 46 38.48 -6.86 25.36
C PRO A 46 39.55 -5.99 24.69
N TYR A 47 40.71 -6.55 24.31
CA TYR A 47 41.85 -5.81 23.77
C TYR A 47 42.14 -6.14 22.30
N VAL A 48 41.82 -7.36 21.84
CA VAL A 48 42.18 -7.84 20.50
C VAL A 48 40.98 -8.48 19.82
N GLN A 49 40.85 -8.23 18.50
CA GLN A 49 39.85 -8.91 17.68
C GLN A 49 40.41 -10.26 17.18
N GLU A 50 39.73 -11.35 17.50
CA GLU A 50 40.16 -12.71 17.15
C GLU A 50 39.39 -13.29 15.96
N VAL A 51 39.89 -14.39 15.40
CA VAL A 51 39.23 -15.11 14.28
C VAL A 51 37.88 -15.70 14.70
N TRP A 52 37.67 -15.90 16.00
CA TRP A 52 36.44 -16.45 16.55
C TRP A 52 35.35 -15.39 16.78
N ASP A 53 35.69 -14.11 16.67
CA ASP A 53 34.73 -13.01 16.84
C ASP A 53 33.64 -13.05 15.77
N GLN A 54 32.44 -12.62 16.17
CA GLN A 54 31.26 -12.73 15.32
C GLN A 54 30.84 -11.35 14.85
N ALA A 55 30.85 -11.14 13.53
CA ALA A 55 30.19 -10.02 12.90
C ALA A 55 28.79 -10.44 12.40
N ARG A 56 27.79 -9.63 12.69
CA ARG A 56 26.41 -9.81 12.21
C ARG A 56 25.89 -8.50 11.64
N LYS A 57 25.45 -8.55 10.38
CA LYS A 57 24.84 -7.41 9.71
C LYS A 57 23.35 -7.40 10.01
N LEU A 58 22.87 -6.29 10.57
CA LEU A 58 21.46 -6.00 10.80
C LEU A 58 20.97 -5.04 9.72
N ARG A 59 19.77 -5.29 9.18
CA ARG A 59 19.10 -4.41 8.22
C ARG A 59 17.65 -4.20 8.63
N CYS A 60 17.28 -2.95 8.84
CA CYS A 60 15.89 -2.53 9.02
C CYS A 60 15.40 -1.91 7.71
N THR A 61 14.33 -2.46 7.15
CA THR A 61 13.74 -1.98 5.89
C THR A 61 12.36 -1.40 6.16
N TRP A 62 12.05 -0.26 5.54
CA TRP A 62 10.71 0.31 5.53
C TRP A 62 10.27 0.59 4.10
N TYR A 63 8.97 0.50 3.86
CA TYR A 63 8.36 0.83 2.58
C TYR A 63 7.46 2.04 2.82
N ASP A 64 7.85 3.19 2.27
CA ASP A 64 7.10 4.45 2.45
C ASP A 64 5.80 4.49 1.64
N PHE A 65 5.67 3.61 0.63
CA PHE A 65 4.52 3.57 -0.28
C PHE A 65 4.16 2.13 -0.64
N TYR A 66 2.98 1.72 -0.21
CA TYR A 66 2.38 0.45 -0.61
C TYR A 66 1.40 0.70 -1.78
N GLU A 67 1.88 0.57 -3.02
CA GLU A 67 1.03 0.67 -4.22
C GLU A 67 0.47 -0.72 -4.60
N LYS A 68 -0.86 -0.84 -4.71
CA LYS A 68 -1.51 -2.03 -5.29
C LYS A 68 -2.52 -1.61 -6.35
N ALA A 69 -2.43 -2.26 -7.50
CA ALA A 69 -3.45 -2.19 -8.53
C ALA A 69 -4.56 -3.20 -8.20
N VAL A 70 -5.78 -2.70 -7.97
CA VAL A 70 -6.98 -3.55 -7.92
C VAL A 70 -7.63 -3.50 -9.28
N THR A 71 -7.60 -4.61 -10.00
CA THR A 71 -8.18 -4.71 -11.35
C THR A 71 -9.49 -5.49 -11.28
N PHE A 72 -10.56 -4.89 -11.79
CA PHE A 72 -11.86 -5.53 -11.91
C PHE A 72 -11.87 -6.51 -13.10
N ARG A 73 -12.44 -7.71 -12.93
CA ARG A 73 -12.72 -8.61 -14.06
C ARG A 73 -14.03 -8.20 -14.71
N PRO A 74 -14.09 -7.93 -16.03
CA PRO A 74 -15.32 -7.52 -16.70
C PRO A 74 -16.43 -8.57 -16.52
N PHE A 75 -17.65 -8.08 -16.31
CA PHE A 75 -18.84 -8.87 -16.01
C PHE A 75 -19.07 -10.00 -17.03
N GLN A 76 -18.75 -11.23 -16.64
CA GLN A 76 -19.39 -12.44 -17.12
C GLN A 76 -20.04 -13.09 -15.90
N VAL A 77 -21.23 -13.64 -16.11
CA VAL A 77 -22.13 -14.19 -15.10
C VAL A 77 -21.37 -15.02 -14.04
N ASP A 78 -21.69 -14.71 -12.79
CA ASP A 78 -21.26 -15.29 -11.52
C ASP A 78 -19.77 -15.17 -11.15
N MET A 79 -19.48 -14.31 -10.16
CA MET A 79 -18.40 -14.53 -9.21
C MET A 79 -18.57 -13.59 -8.00
N LEU A 80 -18.96 -14.18 -6.86
CA LEU A 80 -18.70 -13.67 -5.52
C LEU A 80 -17.21 -13.84 -5.22
N HIS A 81 -16.43 -12.76 -5.20
CA HIS A 81 -15.42 -12.53 -4.15
C HIS A 81 -14.70 -11.20 -4.37
N ALA A 82 -14.58 -10.43 -3.29
CA ALA A 82 -13.65 -9.31 -3.20
C ALA A 82 -12.22 -9.78 -3.53
N VAL A 83 -11.54 -9.05 -4.42
CA VAL A 83 -10.12 -9.33 -4.72
C VAL A 83 -9.29 -8.75 -3.59
N THR A 84 -8.89 -9.60 -2.65
CA THR A 84 -7.97 -9.24 -1.57
C THR A 84 -6.54 -9.20 -2.11
N ALA A 85 -5.92 -8.02 -2.07
CA ALA A 85 -4.47 -7.91 -2.25
C ALA A 85 -3.80 -8.09 -0.86
N ASN A 86 -3.11 -9.20 -0.66
CA ASN A 86 -2.27 -9.40 0.52
C ASN A 86 -0.91 -8.69 0.31
N PHE A 87 -0.49 -7.89 1.29
CA PHE A 87 0.84 -7.28 1.33
C PHE A 87 1.84 -8.24 1.97
N LEU A 88 3.11 -8.14 1.57
CA LEU A 88 4.21 -8.80 2.28
C LEU A 88 4.59 -7.87 3.44
N GLY A 89 4.22 -8.23 4.66
CA GLY A 89 4.74 -7.60 5.89
C GLY A 89 3.75 -6.86 6.78
N ASP A 90 2.59 -6.44 6.27
CA ASP A 90 1.56 -5.72 7.05
C ASP A 90 0.16 -6.31 6.81
N ASN A 91 -0.68 -6.37 7.86
CA ASN A 91 -2.06 -6.90 7.84
C ASN A 91 -3.06 -5.96 7.14
N LEU A 92 -2.68 -5.38 5.99
CA LEU A 92 -3.54 -4.51 5.20
C LEU A 92 -4.35 -5.32 4.20
N GLN A 93 -5.67 -5.12 4.16
CA GLN A 93 -6.52 -5.71 3.12
C GLN A 93 -7.19 -4.59 2.32
N CYS A 94 -6.90 -4.50 1.04
CA CYS A 94 -7.54 -3.54 0.13
C CYS A 94 -8.55 -4.25 -0.75
N TRP A 95 -9.72 -3.64 -0.97
CA TRP A 95 -10.67 -4.10 -1.98
C TRP A 95 -11.37 -2.93 -2.67
N MET A 96 -11.97 -3.26 -3.81
CA MET A 96 -12.79 -2.36 -4.60
C MET A 96 -14.10 -3.07 -4.95
N GLN A 97 -15.21 -2.34 -4.87
CA GLN A 97 -16.54 -2.82 -5.23
C GLN A 97 -17.30 -1.72 -6.00
N ILE A 98 -18.20 -2.13 -6.89
CA ILE A 98 -19.09 -1.22 -7.63
C ILE A 98 -20.51 -1.44 -7.12
N GLN A 99 -21.15 -0.36 -6.66
CA GLN A 99 -22.51 -0.37 -6.14
C GLN A 99 -23.49 0.30 -7.10
N VAL A 100 -24.73 -0.16 -7.07
CA VAL A 100 -25.82 0.43 -7.83
C VAL A 100 -26.41 1.63 -7.08
N GLY A 101 -26.45 2.79 -7.73
CA GLY A 101 -26.97 4.01 -7.12
C GLY A 101 -25.90 4.79 -6.34
N LYS A 102 -26.34 5.52 -5.31
CA LYS A 102 -25.48 6.31 -4.43
C LYS A 102 -25.01 5.45 -3.26
N GLY A 103 -23.71 5.13 -3.24
CA GLY A 103 -23.07 4.43 -2.15
C GLY A 103 -22.78 5.35 -0.95
N PRO A 104 -22.05 4.86 0.06
CA PRO A 104 -21.34 3.58 0.10
C PRO A 104 -22.16 2.41 0.68
N TRP A 105 -23.40 2.62 1.14
CA TRP A 105 -24.25 1.55 1.70
C TRP A 105 -25.21 0.92 0.68
N ALA A 106 -24.99 1.15 -0.60
CA ALA A 106 -25.81 0.55 -1.65
C ALA A 106 -25.35 -0.88 -1.93
N SER A 107 -26.25 -1.70 -2.49
CA SER A 107 -25.92 -3.08 -2.87
C SER A 107 -24.87 -3.10 -3.97
N GLU A 108 -23.97 -4.09 -3.91
CA GLU A 108 -23.04 -4.38 -4.99
C GLU A 108 -23.81 -4.70 -6.28
N VAL A 109 -23.22 -4.33 -7.41
CA VAL A 109 -23.83 -4.52 -8.72
C VAL A 109 -23.93 -6.00 -9.04
N SER A 110 -25.14 -6.46 -9.36
CA SER A 110 -25.41 -7.80 -9.86
C SER A 110 -25.95 -7.71 -11.29
N GLY A 111 -25.21 -8.26 -12.25
CA GLY A 111 -25.62 -8.33 -13.66
C GLY A 111 -25.33 -7.07 -14.49
N ILE A 112 -26.11 -6.89 -15.56
CA ILE A 112 -25.89 -5.84 -16.57
C ILE A 112 -26.45 -4.50 -16.08
N VAL A 113 -25.62 -3.46 -16.12
CA VAL A 113 -26.01 -2.09 -15.79
C VAL A 113 -26.56 -1.34 -17.00
N LYS A 114 -27.60 -0.52 -16.79
CA LYS A 114 -28.18 0.30 -17.86
C LYS A 114 -27.42 1.62 -18.01
N ILE A 115 -27.37 2.14 -19.24
CA ILE A 115 -26.82 3.46 -19.52
C ILE A 115 -27.64 4.53 -18.78
N GLY A 116 -26.96 5.51 -18.20
CA GLY A 116 -27.60 6.59 -17.43
C GLY A 116 -27.91 6.23 -15.97
N GLN A 117 -27.72 4.97 -15.58
CA GLN A 117 -27.83 4.57 -14.18
C GLN A 117 -26.66 5.13 -13.38
N THR A 118 -26.94 5.73 -12.22
CA THR A 118 -25.89 6.15 -11.28
C THR A 118 -25.25 4.91 -10.66
N MET A 119 -23.93 4.88 -10.60
CA MET A 119 -23.15 3.85 -9.94
C MET A 119 -22.13 4.51 -9.01
N THR A 120 -21.75 3.81 -7.95
CA THR A 120 -20.73 4.26 -7.00
C THR A 120 -19.59 3.28 -6.94
N MET A 121 -18.38 3.74 -7.20
CA MET A 121 -17.15 2.98 -6.96
C MET A 121 -16.73 3.19 -5.51
N VAL A 122 -16.64 2.10 -4.75
CA VAL A 122 -16.16 2.12 -3.36
C VAL A 122 -14.81 1.40 -3.31
N LEU A 123 -13.79 2.10 -2.84
CA LEU A 123 -12.48 1.54 -2.50
C LEU A 123 -12.35 1.60 -0.99
N ALA A 124 -11.81 0.55 -0.39
CA ALA A 124 -11.63 0.47 1.05
C ALA A 124 -10.36 -0.30 1.40
N ILE A 125 -9.82 0.06 2.56
CA ILE A 125 -8.73 -0.65 3.23
C ILE A 125 -9.22 -1.12 4.59
N LYS A 126 -8.82 -2.31 4.99
CA LYS A 126 -8.87 -2.80 6.36
C LYS A 126 -7.48 -2.64 6.94
N ASP A 127 -7.40 -1.89 8.03
CA ASP A 127 -6.17 -1.56 8.73
C ASP A 127 -6.43 -1.71 10.23
N ASP A 128 -6.16 -2.91 10.75
CA ASP A 128 -6.41 -3.25 12.15
C ASP A 128 -5.61 -2.35 13.12
N GLU A 129 -4.49 -1.77 12.66
CA GLU A 129 -3.61 -0.93 13.48
C GLU A 129 -3.91 0.58 13.33
N ASN A 130 -4.80 0.98 12.41
CA ASN A 130 -5.18 2.37 12.14
C ASN A 130 -3.98 3.30 11.87
N LYS A 131 -2.94 2.80 11.21
CA LYS A 131 -1.71 3.54 10.90
C LYS A 131 -1.70 4.17 9.51
N PHE A 132 -2.63 3.80 8.64
CA PHE A 132 -2.58 4.13 7.23
C PHE A 132 -3.73 5.05 6.79
N ASP A 133 -3.44 5.88 5.77
CA ASP A 133 -4.43 6.64 5.04
C ASP A 133 -4.45 6.20 3.57
N MET A 134 -5.61 6.34 2.92
CA MET A 134 -5.83 5.90 1.55
C MET A 134 -5.84 7.09 0.59
N LEU A 135 -5.07 6.98 -0.50
CA LEU A 135 -5.13 7.86 -1.66
C LEU A 135 -5.28 7.03 -2.93
N VAL A 136 -6.28 7.36 -3.76
CA VAL A 136 -6.51 6.68 -5.03
C VAL A 136 -5.80 7.44 -6.15
N ARG A 137 -4.92 6.75 -6.89
CA ARG A 137 -4.16 7.29 -8.05
C ARG A 137 -4.33 6.36 -9.24
N ASN A 138 -4.12 6.87 -10.45
CA ASN A 138 -4.07 6.06 -11.68
C ASN A 138 -5.32 5.18 -11.92
N CYS A 139 -6.53 5.72 -11.73
CA CYS A 139 -7.77 5.00 -12.01
C CYS A 139 -8.06 5.01 -13.52
N VAL A 140 -8.20 3.82 -14.10
CA VAL A 140 -8.37 3.61 -15.54
C VAL A 140 -9.57 2.70 -15.79
N ALA A 141 -10.49 3.13 -16.66
CA ALA A 141 -11.57 2.31 -17.16
C ALA A 141 -11.26 1.76 -18.55
N HIS A 142 -11.46 0.47 -18.78
CA HIS A 142 -11.26 -0.14 -20.10
C HIS A 142 -12.27 -1.28 -20.34
N ASP A 143 -12.61 -1.51 -21.60
CA ASP A 143 -13.42 -2.66 -22.05
C ASP A 143 -12.56 -3.83 -22.57
N GLY A 144 -11.23 -3.68 -22.52
CA GLY A 144 -10.26 -4.67 -23.00
C GLY A 144 -10.09 -4.71 -24.53
N LYS A 145 -10.86 -3.93 -25.28
CA LYS A 145 -10.79 -3.87 -26.76
C LYS A 145 -10.35 -2.51 -27.28
N ARG A 146 -10.78 -1.43 -26.62
CA ARG A 146 -10.52 -0.04 -27.00
C ARG A 146 -9.47 0.57 -26.09
N ALA A 147 -9.00 1.75 -26.51
CA ALA A 147 -8.07 2.54 -25.71
C ALA A 147 -8.67 2.81 -24.32
N PRO A 148 -7.90 2.59 -23.24
CA PRO A 148 -8.34 2.85 -21.88
C PRO A 148 -8.65 4.33 -21.66
N ILE A 149 -9.57 4.59 -20.76
CA ILE A 149 -10.00 5.91 -20.35
C ILE A 149 -9.43 6.20 -18.96
N GLN A 150 -8.54 7.18 -18.88
CA GLN A 150 -8.07 7.71 -17.59
C GLN A 150 -9.20 8.47 -16.88
N LEU A 151 -9.54 8.06 -15.67
CA LEU A 151 -10.50 8.74 -14.79
C LEU A 151 -9.80 9.59 -13.73
N VAL A 152 -8.68 9.10 -13.19
CA VAL A 152 -7.87 9.77 -12.15
C VAL A 152 -6.41 9.71 -12.55
N ASP A 153 -5.72 10.83 -12.56
CA ASP A 153 -4.31 10.87 -12.94
C ASP A 153 -3.37 10.26 -11.89
N GLN A 154 -2.08 10.31 -12.20
CA GLN A 154 -1.03 9.86 -11.32
C GLN A 154 -0.91 10.70 -10.05
N ASN A 155 -1.59 11.82 -9.86
CA ASN A 155 -1.54 12.62 -8.63
C ASN A 155 -2.82 12.47 -7.79
N GLY A 156 -3.77 11.64 -8.23
CA GLY A 156 -5.06 11.45 -7.55
C GLY A 156 -6.13 12.46 -7.96
N CYS A 157 -5.91 13.24 -9.02
CA CYS A 157 -6.86 14.22 -9.51
C CYS A 157 -7.81 13.61 -10.55
N VAL A 158 -9.11 13.87 -10.41
CA VAL A 158 -10.13 13.44 -11.37
C VAL A 158 -9.99 14.25 -12.66
N VAL A 159 -9.58 13.60 -13.74
CA VAL A 159 -9.36 14.24 -15.05
C VAL A 159 -10.60 14.23 -15.95
N ARG A 160 -11.64 13.45 -15.59
CA ARG A 160 -12.90 13.36 -16.32
C ARG A 160 -14.12 13.60 -15.43
N PRO A 161 -14.34 14.86 -14.99
CA PRO A 161 -15.43 15.21 -14.07
C PRO A 161 -16.83 14.97 -14.63
N LYS A 162 -16.98 14.83 -15.96
CA LYS A 162 -18.26 14.47 -16.60
C LYS A 162 -18.62 12.99 -16.48
N ILE A 163 -17.65 12.12 -16.16
CA ILE A 163 -17.83 10.67 -16.07
C ILE A 163 -17.81 10.21 -14.60
N MET A 164 -16.92 10.79 -13.80
CA MET A 164 -16.74 10.41 -12.40
C MET A 164 -16.67 11.66 -11.52
N SER A 165 -17.30 11.62 -10.35
CA SER A 165 -17.13 12.64 -9.32
C SER A 165 -15.81 12.46 -8.56
N LYS A 166 -15.46 13.44 -7.72
CA LYS A 166 -14.35 13.29 -6.75
C LYS A 166 -14.67 12.18 -5.75
N PHE A 167 -13.63 11.53 -5.24
CA PHE A 167 -13.77 10.58 -4.13
C PHE A 167 -14.22 11.30 -2.86
N GLN A 168 -15.13 10.66 -2.13
CA GLN A 168 -15.55 11.08 -0.81
C GLN A 168 -14.95 10.10 0.20
N LYS A 169 -14.10 10.61 1.08
CA LYS A 169 -13.47 9.80 2.13
C LYS A 169 -14.46 9.63 3.29
N ILE A 170 -14.65 8.38 3.70
CA ILE A 170 -15.37 8.02 4.91
C ILE A 170 -14.51 7.08 5.76
N LYS A 171 -14.81 7.01 7.07
CA LYS A 171 -14.17 6.08 8.00
C LYS A 171 -15.22 5.09 8.53
N ASN A 172 -14.77 3.93 9.01
CA ASN A 172 -15.62 2.91 9.64
C ASN A 172 -16.71 2.36 8.70
N PHE A 173 -16.32 2.00 7.47
CA PHE A 173 -17.24 1.50 6.45
C PHE A 173 -17.54 0.00 6.64
N GLY A 174 -18.54 -0.32 7.47
CA GLY A 174 -18.95 -1.71 7.72
C GLY A 174 -17.89 -2.53 8.48
N PRO A 175 -18.23 -3.77 8.88
CA PRO A 175 -17.34 -4.62 9.67
C PRO A 175 -16.08 -5.08 8.93
N SER A 176 -16.04 -4.92 7.61
CA SER A 176 -14.89 -5.26 6.78
C SER A 176 -13.84 -4.15 6.71
N ALA A 177 -14.19 -2.90 7.05
CA ALA A 177 -13.31 -1.72 6.95
C ALA A 177 -13.06 -1.04 8.32
N SER A 178 -13.26 -1.78 9.40
CA SER A 178 -12.92 -1.40 10.78
C SER A 178 -11.59 -2.00 11.20
#